data_AF-A0A139D9V2-F1
#
_entry.id   AF-A0A139D9V2-F1
#
_cell.length_a   1.000
_cell.length_b   1.000
_cell.length_c   1.000
_cell.angle_alpha   90.00
_cell.angle_beta   90.00
_cell.angle_gamma   90.00
#
_symmetry.space_group_name_H-M   'P 1'
#
loop_
_entity.id
_entity.type
_entity.pdbx_description
1 polymer ?
#
loop_
_entity_poly.entity_id
_entity_poly.type
_entity_poly.pdbx_seq_one_letter_code
_entity_poly.pdbx_strand_id
1 'polypeptide(L)' 'DPDLIDYVIPGNDDAIRAVKLITSVISDAVLAGKQGKQEAEVKQKAEAEEKAEENTAE' A
#
# COMPACT_ATOMS: atom_id res chain seq x y z
N ASP A 1 -18.40 14.20 -16.16
CA ASP A 1 -17.28 15.09 -15.81
C ASP A 1 -16.59 14.64 -14.55
N PRO A 2 -15.30 14.32 -14.62
CA PRO A 2 -14.48 13.97 -13.47
C PRO A 2 -13.84 15.22 -12.81
N ASP A 3 -14.57 16.32 -12.65
CA ASP A 3 -14.02 17.59 -12.12
C ASP A 3 -13.57 17.51 -10.65
N LEU A 4 -14.11 16.54 -9.89
CA LEU A 4 -13.85 16.32 -8.47
C LEU A 4 -12.94 15.10 -8.20
N ILE A 5 -12.39 14.49 -9.24
CA ILE A 5 -11.62 13.24 -9.13
C ILE A 5 -10.14 13.56 -9.33
N ASP A 6 -9.33 13.32 -8.30
CA ASP A 6 -7.88 13.57 -8.36
C ASP A 6 -7.15 12.67 -9.36
N TYR A 7 -7.61 11.42 -9.48
CA TYR A 7 -7.01 10.40 -10.34
C TYR A 7 -8.08 9.71 -11.18
N VAL A 8 -8.26 10.21 -12.39
CA VAL A 8 -9.25 9.68 -13.33
C VAL A 8 -8.73 8.39 -13.97
N ILE A 9 -9.45 7.29 -13.78
CA ILE A 9 -9.16 6.01 -14.44
C ILE A 9 -10.17 5.83 -15.58
N PRO A 10 -9.78 6.01 -16.84
CA PRO A 10 -10.67 5.77 -17.97
C PRO A 10 -10.92 4.26 -18.13
N GLY A 11 -12.17 3.87 -18.34
CA GLY A 11 -12.57 2.47 -18.45
C GLY A 11 -13.98 2.29 -18.99
N ASN A 12 -14.34 1.04 -19.24
CA ASN A 12 -15.67 0.67 -19.72
C ASN A 12 -16.57 0.28 -18.53
N ASP A 13 -17.48 1.17 -18.12
CA ASP A 13 -18.34 0.96 -16.94
C ASP A 13 -19.45 -0.08 -17.16
N ASP A 14 -19.92 -0.23 -18.40
CA ASP A 14 -21.01 -1.14 -18.74
C ASP A 14 -20.58 -2.63 -18.76
N ALA A 15 -19.27 -2.89 -18.75
CA ALA A 15 -18.75 -4.24 -18.76
C ALA A 15 -18.44 -4.72 -17.34
N ILE A 16 -19.21 -5.72 -16.87
CA ILE A 16 -18.95 -6.37 -15.57
C ILE A 16 -17.52 -6.90 -15.43
N ARG A 17 -16.88 -7.30 -16.53
CA ARG A 17 -15.48 -7.73 -16.53
C ARG A 17 -14.51 -6.58 -16.26
N ALA A 18 -14.79 -5.40 -16.81
CA ALA A 18 -13.95 -4.22 -16.61
C ALA A 18 -14.04 -3.71 -15.17
N VAL A 19 -15.26 -3.64 -14.61
CA VAL A 19 -15.45 -3.30 -13.18
C VAL A 19 -14.73 -4.30 -12.28
N LYS A 20 -14.86 -5.61 -12.55
CA LYS A 20 -14.15 -6.66 -11.79
C LYS A 20 -12.64 -6.52 -11.87
N LEU A 21 -12.09 -6.22 -13.04
CA LEU A 21 -10.65 -6.06 -13.24
C LEU A 21 -10.12 -4.83 -12.49
N ILE A 22 -10.80 -3.69 -12.62
CA ILE A 22 -10.38 -2.45 -11.95
C ILE A 22 -10.42 -2.63 -10.43
N THR A 23 -11.51 -3.20 -9.91
CA THR A 23 -11.67 -3.43 -8.46
C THR A 23 -10.67 -4.45 -7.91
N SER A 24 -10.34 -5.51 -8.65
CA SER A 24 -9.34 -6.49 -8.22
C SER A 24 -7.94 -5.87 -8.13
N VAL A 25 -7.52 -5.14 -9.17
CA VAL A 25 -6.18 -4.51 -9.21
C VAL A 25 -6.02 -3.49 -8.08
N ILE A 26 -7.06 -2.68 -7.81
CA ILE A 26 -7.04 -1.73 -6.69
C ILE A 26 -6.95 -2.46 -5.35
N SER A 27 -7.71 -3.54 -5.18
CA SER A 27 -7.70 -4.34 -3.94
C SER A 27 -6.32 -4.95 -3.69
N ASP A 28 -5.69 -5.52 -4.73
CA ASP A 28 -4.35 -6.10 -4.64
C ASP A 28 -3.30 -5.04 -4.28
N ALA A 29 -3.37 -3.86 -4.89
CA ALA A 29 -2.47 -2.74 -4.56
C ALA A 29 -2.62 -2.28 -3.10
N VAL A 30 -3.85 -2.23 -2.58
CA VAL A 30 -4.11 -1.88 -1.17
C VAL A 30 -3.55 -2.94 -0.22
N LEU A 31 -3.68 -4.23 -0.56
CA LEU A 31 -3.13 -5.32 0.24
C LEU A 31 -1.60 -5.28 0.26
N ALA A 32 -0.98 -5.13 -0.91
CA ALA A 32 0.47 -5.00 -1.02
C ALA A 32 1.00 -3.79 -0.24
N GLY A 33 0.32 -2.64 -0.32
CA GLY A 33 0.67 -1.45 0.45
C GLY A 33 0.55 -1.63 1.97
N LYS A 34 -0.45 -2.38 2.44
CA LYS A 34 -0.60 -2.71 3.88
C LYS A 34 0.50 -3.65 4.37
N GLN A 35 0.81 -4.69 3.59
CA GLN A 35 1.88 -5.64 3.92
C GLN A 35 3.25 -4.93 3.94
N GLY A 36 3.56 -4.15 2.90
CA GLY A 36 4.82 -3.42 2.83
C GLY A 36 5.00 -2.39 3.96
N LYS A 37 3.92 -1.75 4.44
CA LYS A 37 3.97 -0.87 5.61
C LYS A 37 4.25 -1.63 6.90
N GLN A 38 3.59 -2.77 7.13
CA GLN A 38 3.84 -3.59 8.30
C GLN A 38 5.27 -4.13 8.32
N GLU A 39 5.77 -4.61 7.18
CA GLU A 39 7.16 -5.07 7.07
C GLU A 39 8.17 -3.94 7.30
N ALA A 40 7.91 -2.74 6.79
CA ALA A 40 8.75 -1.57 7.02
C ALA A 40 8.74 -1.12 8.49
N GLU A 41 7.58 -1.12 9.16
CA GLU A 41 7.47 -0.78 10.58
C GLU A 41 8.16 -1.81 11.49
N VAL A 42 8.04 -3.11 11.17
CA VAL A 42 8.71 -4.18 11.90
C VAL A 42 10.23 -4.08 11.72
N LYS A 43 10.72 -3.83 10.49
CA LYS A 43 12.15 -3.59 10.25
C LYS A 43 12.67 -2.36 10.97
N GLN A 44 11.94 -1.24 10.92
CA GLN A 44 12.35 -0.02 11.62
C GLN A 44 12.40 -0.20 13.14
N LYS A 45 11.46 -0.95 13.72
CA LYS A 45 11.51 -1.28 15.15
C LYS A 45 12.70 -2.17 15.51
N ALA A 46 12.95 -3.21 14.72
CA ALA A 46 14.09 -4.09 14.93
C ALA A 46 15.42 -3.33 14.83
N GLU A 47 15.60 -2.49 13.81
CA GLU A 47 16.79 -1.65 13.64
C GLU A 47 16.93 -0.59 14.75
N ALA A 48 15.82 -0.09 15.30
CA ALA A 48 15.83 0.86 16.42
C ALA A 48 16.18 0.20 17.75
N GLU A 49 15.71 -1.03 18.01
CA GLU A 49 16.09 -1.81 19.19
C GLU A 49 17.56 -2.23 19.14
N GLU A 50 18.05 -2.67 17.98
CA GLU A 50 19.46 -3.08 17.80
C GLU A 50 20.42 -1.89 18.01
N LYS A 51 20.08 -0.71 17.49
CA LYS A 51 20.84 0.53 17.74
C LYS A 51 20.72 1.07 19.17
N ALA A 52 19.64 0.75 19.86
CA ALA A 52 19.47 1.13 21.26
C ALA A 52 20.33 0.24 22.17
N GLU A 53 20.37 -1.08 21.90
CA GLU A 53 21.23 -2.02 22.64
C GLU A 53 22.72 -1.72 22.43
N GLU A 54 23.13 -1.40 21.19
CA GLU A 54 24.52 -1.06 20.85
C GLU A 54 25.01 0.22 21.55
N ASN A 55 24.15 1.23 21.75
CA ASN A 55 24.50 2.46 22.48
C ASN A 55 24.55 2.31 24.01
N THR A 56 23.93 1.27 24.58
CA THR A 56 24.01 0.98 26.03
C THR A 56 25.16 0.05 26.40
N ALA A 57 25.84 -0.55 25.42
CA ALA A 57 26.96 -1.46 25.63
C ALA A 57 28.35 -0.78 25.57
N GLU A 58 28.41 0.52 25.25
CA GLU A 58 29.58 1.40 25.40
C GLU A 58 29.48 2.23 26.70
#